data_AF-A0A4S4N773-F1
#
_entry.id   AF-A0A4S4N773-F1
#
_cell.length_a   1.000
_cell.length_b   1.000
_cell.length_c   1.000
_cell.angle_alpha   90.00
_cell.angle_beta   90.00
_cell.angle_gamma   90.00
#
_symmetry.space_group_name_H-M   'P 1'
#
loop_
_entity.id
_entity.type
_entity.pdbx_description
1 polymer ?
#
loop_
_entity_poly.entity_id
_entity_poly.type
_entity_poly.pdbx_seq_one_letter_code
_entity_poly.pdbx_strand_id
1 'polypeptide(L)'
;MATRPAPTAGSEASIACAYSLTPSPSTPNADTDTHSDEFADVKAVKLLRRGRRLQQVEAVYGKINPEDASVHHAPPPPAVIPKLRKEFFDSPFFRRFHVQKPILEPMEYRERYLAHLDGNPDCLPIPGQLIAMALVVWAATFGVDEYGQVIQEEDPHEFQQRAELVNEMLQEMLYLVDLHGIIRKPTWDGVKLLLLLLPLTQGKLPSF
;
A
#
# COMPACT_ATOMS: atom_id res chain seq x y z
N MET A 1 10.04 51.39 25.43
CA MET A 1 9.19 52.30 26.22
C MET A 1 8.26 53.02 25.26
N ALA A 2 6.94 52.79 25.41
CA ALA A 2 5.80 53.64 24.97
C ALA A 2 5.63 53.92 23.45
N THR A 3 4.47 53.92 22.80
CA THR A 3 3.04 53.67 23.12
C THR A 3 2.27 53.74 21.79
N ARG A 4 1.28 52.87 21.55
CA ARG A 4 0.15 53.11 20.60
C ARG A 4 -0.90 54.01 21.28
N PRO A 5 -1.72 54.75 20.51
CA PRO A 5 -3.13 54.37 20.29
C PRO A 5 -3.62 54.67 18.83
N ALA A 6 -4.43 53.85 18.15
CA ALA A 6 -5.88 53.55 18.26
C ALA A 6 -6.77 54.44 17.33
N PRO A 7 -7.96 53.95 16.90
CA PRO A 7 -8.54 54.20 15.57
C PRO A 7 -9.70 55.21 15.54
N THR A 8 -10.05 55.71 14.35
CA THR A 8 -11.22 56.56 14.10
C THR A 8 -12.41 55.78 13.55
N ALA A 9 -13.54 55.95 14.22
CA ALA A 9 -14.89 55.57 13.81
C ALA A 9 -15.68 56.81 13.32
N GLY A 10 -16.61 56.60 12.39
CA GLY A 10 -17.78 57.44 12.11
C GLY A 10 -18.83 56.50 11.51
N SER A 11 -19.99 56.22 12.11
CA SER A 11 -21.11 57.06 12.62
C SER A 11 -22.04 57.56 11.53
N GLU A 12 -23.28 57.04 11.57
CA GLU A 12 -24.61 57.69 11.48
C GLU A 12 -25.60 56.74 10.77
N ALA A 13 -26.53 56.06 11.49
CA ALA A 13 -27.88 56.52 11.91
C ALA A 13 -28.85 56.69 10.68
N SER A 14 -30.11 56.25 10.65
CA SER A 14 -31.11 56.08 11.70
C SER A 14 -32.45 55.53 11.13
N ILE A 15 -33.36 55.12 12.05
CA ILE A 15 -34.85 55.08 11.97
C ILE A 15 -35.47 53.82 11.32
N ALA A 16 -35.95 52.81 12.07
CA ALA A 16 -37.12 52.71 12.97
C ALA A 16 -38.47 52.59 12.28
N CYS A 17 -39.17 51.47 12.50
CA CYS A 17 -40.61 51.44 12.73
C CYS A 17 -41.01 50.16 13.49
N ALA A 18 -41.71 50.37 14.60
CA ALA A 18 -42.30 49.37 15.48
C ALA A 18 -43.49 48.66 14.80
N TYR A 19 -43.90 47.50 15.32
CA TYR A 19 -45.20 47.30 16.00
C TYR A 19 -45.28 45.86 16.55
N SER A 20 -45.54 45.80 17.84
CA SER A 20 -45.97 44.65 18.66
C SER A 20 -47.32 44.06 18.23
N LEU A 21 -47.54 42.75 18.42
CA LEU A 21 -48.62 42.15 19.26
C LEU A 21 -48.73 40.60 19.10
N THR A 22 -48.44 39.89 20.20
CA THR A 22 -49.09 38.70 20.82
C THR A 22 -49.59 37.45 20.04
N PRO A 23 -49.63 36.26 20.71
CA PRO A 23 -49.75 34.93 20.08
C PRO A 23 -51.12 34.23 20.27
N SER A 24 -51.45 33.27 19.40
CA SER A 24 -52.32 32.12 19.72
C SER A 24 -52.33 31.01 18.64
N PRO A 25 -52.75 29.77 18.98
CA PRO A 25 -52.11 28.54 18.56
C PRO A 25 -52.88 27.72 17.50
N SER A 26 -52.17 26.94 16.70
CA SER A 26 -52.72 25.76 16.02
C SER A 26 -51.60 24.73 15.79
N THR A 27 -51.97 23.47 16.04
CA THR A 27 -51.13 22.26 15.99
C THR A 27 -51.11 21.66 14.56
N PRO A 28 -50.66 20.40 14.37
CA PRO A 28 -49.34 19.99 13.88
C PRO A 28 -49.38 19.50 12.42
N ASN A 29 -48.21 19.35 11.77
CA ASN A 29 -47.86 18.28 10.82
C ASN A 29 -46.58 18.69 10.07
N ALA A 30 -45.49 17.98 10.33
CA ALA A 30 -44.32 17.99 9.46
C ALA A 30 -44.33 16.66 8.72
N ASP A 31 -44.76 16.71 7.47
CA ASP A 31 -44.72 15.60 6.53
C ASP A 31 -43.27 15.13 6.35
N THR A 32 -43.05 13.85 6.60
CA THR A 32 -41.84 13.15 6.17
C THR A 32 -41.87 13.03 4.66
N ASP A 33 -41.05 13.83 3.97
CA ASP A 33 -40.78 13.68 2.55
C ASP A 33 -40.10 12.33 2.28
N THR A 34 -40.91 11.32 1.94
CA THR A 34 -40.45 10.09 1.29
C THR A 34 -39.99 10.44 -0.13
N HIS A 35 -38.69 10.63 -0.30
CA HIS A 35 -38.08 10.68 -1.64
C HIS A 35 -38.22 9.30 -2.29
N SER A 36 -39.28 9.13 -3.08
CA SER A 36 -39.50 7.94 -3.93
C SER A 36 -38.40 7.89 -5.00
N ASP A 37 -37.54 6.86 -4.98
CA ASP A 37 -36.53 6.63 -6.03
C ASP A 37 -37.24 6.20 -7.32
N GLU A 38 -37.56 7.16 -8.18
CA GLU A 38 -38.23 6.95 -9.47
C GLU A 38 -37.49 5.99 -10.42
N PHE A 39 -36.24 5.64 -10.10
CA PHE A 39 -35.39 4.72 -10.86
C PHE A 39 -35.25 3.33 -10.23
N ALA A 40 -35.95 3.05 -9.13
CA ALA A 40 -35.93 1.74 -8.46
C ALA A 40 -36.29 0.60 -9.42
N ASP A 41 -37.32 0.80 -10.25
CA ASP A 41 -37.77 -0.21 -11.21
C ASP A 41 -36.73 -0.49 -12.30
N VAL A 42 -36.04 0.54 -12.77
CA VAL A 42 -34.98 0.40 -13.79
C VAL A 42 -33.77 -0.34 -13.23
N LYS A 43 -33.41 -0.05 -11.97
CA LYS A 43 -32.35 -0.76 -11.24
C LYS A 43 -32.73 -2.23 -11.02
N ALA A 44 -33.97 -2.49 -10.63
CA ALA A 44 -34.49 -3.85 -10.43
C ALA A 44 -34.48 -4.65 -11.75
N VAL A 45 -34.92 -4.06 -12.87
CA VAL A 45 -34.89 -4.71 -14.19
C VAL A 45 -33.45 -5.01 -14.63
N LYS A 46 -32.51 -4.09 -14.42
CA LYS A 46 -31.08 -4.35 -14.70
C LYS A 46 -30.52 -5.47 -13.82
N LEU A 47 -30.91 -5.53 -12.54
CA LEU A 47 -30.53 -6.59 -11.62
C LEU A 47 -31.10 -7.95 -12.06
N LEU A 48 -32.35 -8.00 -12.52
CA LEU A 48 -32.99 -9.22 -13.04
C LEU A 48 -32.33 -9.71 -14.34
N ARG A 49 -31.97 -8.80 -15.25
CA ARG A 49 -31.23 -9.16 -16.47
C ARG A 49 -29.81 -9.66 -16.15
N ARG A 50 -29.14 -9.05 -15.17
CA ARG A 50 -27.84 -9.51 -14.65
C ARG A 50 -27.97 -10.89 -13.99
N GLY A 51 -29.02 -11.11 -13.19
CA GLY A 51 -29.31 -12.40 -12.57
C GLY A 51 -29.57 -13.51 -13.58
N ARG A 52 -30.34 -13.23 -14.66
CA ARG A 52 -30.52 -14.17 -15.78
C ARG A 52 -29.24 -14.49 -16.52
N ARG A 53 -28.38 -13.48 -16.76
CA ARG A 53 -27.04 -13.71 -17.35
C ARG A 53 -26.16 -14.57 -16.46
N LEU A 54 -26.18 -14.35 -15.14
CA LEU A 54 -25.44 -15.17 -14.17
C LEU A 54 -25.92 -16.62 -14.20
N GLN A 55 -27.23 -16.87 -14.18
CA GLN A 55 -27.79 -18.22 -14.33
C GLN A 55 -27.44 -18.87 -15.68
N GLN A 56 -27.40 -18.09 -16.76
CA GLN A 56 -27.00 -18.60 -18.08
C GLN A 56 -25.52 -18.97 -18.12
N VAL A 57 -24.65 -18.20 -17.46
CA VAL A 57 -23.23 -18.52 -17.31
C VAL A 57 -23.05 -19.77 -16.43
N GLU A 58 -23.79 -19.89 -15.32
CA GLU A 58 -23.79 -21.09 -14.47
C GLU A 58 -24.27 -22.34 -15.21
N ALA A 59 -25.23 -22.21 -16.13
CA ALA A 59 -25.71 -23.33 -16.93
C ALA A 59 -24.70 -23.80 -17.99
N VAL A 60 -23.82 -22.91 -18.48
CA VAL A 60 -22.80 -23.22 -19.48
C VAL A 60 -21.50 -23.72 -18.83
N TYR A 61 -21.12 -23.15 -17.69
CA TYR A 61 -19.82 -23.40 -17.05
C TYR A 61 -19.91 -24.16 -15.72
N GLY A 62 -21.12 -24.49 -15.26
CA GLY A 62 -21.36 -25.07 -13.94
C GLY A 62 -21.35 -24.04 -12.82
N LYS A 63 -21.88 -24.42 -11.65
CA LYS A 63 -21.75 -23.64 -10.42
C LYS A 63 -20.33 -23.75 -9.91
N ILE A 64 -19.62 -22.64 -9.84
CA ILE A 64 -18.35 -22.57 -9.10
C ILE A 64 -18.72 -22.78 -7.63
N ASN A 65 -18.33 -23.93 -7.07
CA ASN A 65 -18.50 -24.17 -5.65
C ASN A 65 -17.63 -23.11 -4.93
N PRO A 66 -18.12 -22.40 -3.90
CA PRO A 66 -17.28 -21.46 -3.14
C PRO A 66 -16.05 -22.16 -2.51
N GLU A 67 -16.09 -23.49 -2.45
CA GLU A 67 -15.02 -24.38 -2.00
C GLU A 67 -13.98 -24.63 -3.12
N ASP A 68 -14.38 -24.57 -4.40
CA ASP A 68 -13.46 -24.64 -5.55
C ASP A 68 -12.79 -23.28 -5.83
N ALA A 69 -13.34 -22.18 -5.34
CA ALA A 69 -12.65 -20.88 -5.31
C ALA A 69 -11.46 -20.89 -4.33
N SER A 70 -11.38 -21.89 -3.44
CA SER A 70 -10.31 -22.09 -2.47
C SER A 70 -9.04 -22.74 -3.06
N VAL A 71 -9.10 -23.25 -4.30
CA VAL A 71 -8.04 -24.08 -4.90
C VAL A 71 -6.75 -23.28 -5.25
N HIS A 72 -6.72 -21.96 -5.00
CA HIS A 72 -5.60 -21.09 -5.40
C HIS A 72 -4.95 -20.25 -4.30
N HIS A 73 -5.31 -20.39 -3.03
CA HIS A 73 -4.55 -19.76 -1.96
C HIS A 73 -3.82 -20.80 -1.13
N ALA A 74 -2.57 -21.10 -1.54
CA ALA A 74 -1.60 -21.63 -0.61
C ALA A 74 -1.62 -20.76 0.68
N PRO A 75 -1.56 -21.38 1.87
CA PRO A 75 -1.51 -20.61 3.11
C PRO A 75 -0.36 -19.59 3.02
N PRO A 76 -0.58 -18.34 3.47
CA PRO A 76 0.44 -17.32 3.39
C PRO A 76 1.70 -17.79 4.13
N PRO A 77 2.89 -17.65 3.52
CA PRO A 77 4.14 -17.93 4.22
C PRO A 77 4.27 -17.02 5.44
N PRO A 78 5.03 -17.45 6.46
CA PRO A 78 5.33 -16.59 7.61
C PRO A 78 6.03 -15.30 7.14
N ALA A 79 5.72 -14.18 7.79
CA ALA A 79 6.39 -12.90 7.55
C ALA A 79 7.77 -12.92 8.23
N VAL A 80 8.78 -13.37 7.49
CA VAL A 80 10.15 -13.57 7.98
C VAL A 80 11.09 -12.45 7.57
N ILE A 81 10.76 -11.65 6.56
CA ILE A 81 11.61 -10.55 6.09
C ILE A 81 11.54 -9.35 7.08
N PRO A 82 12.68 -8.96 7.68
CA PRO A 82 12.72 -7.78 8.54
C PRO A 82 12.44 -6.49 7.75
N LYS A 83 11.89 -5.50 8.45
CA LYS A 83 11.66 -4.18 7.86
C LYS A 83 12.98 -3.44 7.66
N LEU A 84 13.27 -3.09 6.41
CA LEU A 84 14.45 -2.28 6.04
C LEU A 84 14.56 -1.01 6.91
N ARG A 85 15.76 -0.73 7.40
CA ARG A 85 16.04 0.42 8.28
C ARG A 85 16.68 1.55 7.48
N LYS A 86 16.48 2.79 7.92
CA LYS A 86 17.03 3.98 7.23
C LYS A 86 18.56 3.96 7.19
N GLU A 87 19.19 3.37 8.20
CA GLU A 87 20.64 3.24 8.33
C GLU A 87 21.25 2.39 7.21
N PHE A 88 20.45 1.48 6.63
CA PHE A 88 20.87 0.61 5.52
C PHE A 88 21.39 1.40 4.33
N PHE A 89 20.76 2.54 4.00
CA PHE A 89 21.11 3.37 2.85
C PHE A 89 22.50 4.03 2.99
N ASP A 90 23.01 4.15 4.21
CA ASP A 90 24.33 4.72 4.48
C ASP A 90 25.42 3.62 4.64
N SER A 91 25.03 2.34 4.55
CA SER A 91 25.94 1.20 4.75
C SER A 91 26.99 1.04 3.63
N PRO A 92 28.16 0.44 3.93
CA PRO A 92 29.11 0.02 2.90
C PRO A 92 28.52 -1.00 1.93
N PHE A 93 27.62 -1.85 2.41
CA PHE A 93 26.93 -2.84 1.58
C PHE A 93 26.11 -2.17 0.48
N PHE A 94 25.20 -1.26 0.84
CA PHE A 94 24.31 -0.59 -0.11
C PHE A 94 25.08 0.19 -1.19
N ARG A 95 26.15 0.88 -0.79
CA ARG A 95 27.04 1.58 -1.73
C ARG A 95 27.66 0.64 -2.76
N ARG A 96 28.19 -0.52 -2.33
CA ARG A 96 28.76 -1.52 -3.25
C ARG A 96 27.69 -2.20 -4.10
N PHE A 97 26.54 -2.50 -3.50
CA PHE A 97 25.43 -3.17 -4.15
C PHE A 97 24.99 -2.43 -5.42
N HIS A 98 24.82 -1.11 -5.35
CA HIS A 98 24.37 -0.34 -6.51
C HIS A 98 25.42 -0.11 -7.60
N VAL A 99 26.71 -0.15 -7.24
CA VAL A 99 27.78 -0.15 -8.25
C VAL A 99 27.70 -1.41 -9.11
N GLN A 100 27.40 -2.56 -8.51
CA GLN A 100 27.31 -3.84 -9.22
C GLN A 100 25.95 -4.08 -9.86
N LYS A 101 24.88 -3.55 -9.25
CA LYS A 101 23.50 -3.69 -9.71
C LYS A 101 22.84 -2.31 -9.81
N PRO A 102 23.11 -1.56 -10.89
CA PRO A 102 22.55 -0.23 -11.13
C PRO A 102 21.08 -0.33 -11.62
N ILE A 103 20.24 -1.06 -10.89
CA ILE A 103 18.80 -1.24 -11.19
C ILE A 103 17.98 -0.11 -10.55
N LEU A 104 18.41 0.36 -9.38
CA LEU A 104 17.81 1.49 -8.67
C LEU A 104 18.74 2.70 -8.78
N GLU A 105 18.15 3.89 -8.87
CA GLU A 105 18.88 5.11 -8.57
C GLU A 105 18.93 5.27 -7.03
N PRO A 106 20.10 5.22 -6.39
CA PRO A 106 20.19 5.05 -4.94
C PRO A 106 19.62 6.24 -4.15
N MET A 107 19.82 7.47 -4.65
CA MET A 107 19.38 8.69 -3.96
C MET A 107 17.88 8.89 -4.10
N GLU A 108 17.35 8.83 -5.33
CA GLU A 108 15.90 8.86 -5.57
C GLU A 108 15.16 7.80 -4.74
N TYR A 109 15.63 6.55 -4.74
CA TYR A 109 14.95 5.50 -4.00
C TYR A 109 15.01 5.72 -2.48
N ARG A 110 16.16 6.14 -1.95
CA ARG A 110 16.32 6.52 -0.53
C ARG A 110 15.31 7.60 -0.14
N GLU A 111 15.23 8.69 -0.90
CA GLU A 111 14.34 9.81 -0.61
C GLU A 111 12.87 9.39 -0.60
N ARG A 112 12.44 8.61 -1.60
CA ARG A 112 11.08 8.04 -1.64
C ARG A 112 10.79 7.14 -0.44
N TYR A 113 11.75 6.32 -0.04
CA TYR A 113 11.61 5.43 1.11
C TYR A 113 11.51 6.20 2.44
N LEU A 114 12.33 7.23 2.64
CA LEU A 114 12.27 8.06 3.84
C LEU A 114 10.97 8.86 3.92
N ALA A 115 10.53 9.47 2.81
CA ALA A 115 9.24 10.16 2.75
C ALA A 115 8.07 9.21 3.08
N HIS A 116 8.16 7.95 2.66
CA HIS A 116 7.19 6.93 3.03
C HIS A 116 7.21 6.61 4.54
N LEU A 117 8.39 6.50 5.16
CA LEU A 117 8.49 6.33 6.62
C LEU A 117 7.95 7.51 7.40
N ASP A 118 8.06 8.73 6.87
CA ASP A 118 7.50 9.96 7.45
C ASP A 118 5.97 10.06 7.27
N GLY A 119 5.34 9.05 6.66
CA GLY A 119 3.89 8.92 6.56
C GLY A 119 3.30 9.37 5.22
N ASN A 120 4.10 9.53 4.17
CA ASN A 120 3.61 9.78 2.82
C ASN A 120 3.46 8.47 2.02
N PRO A 121 2.27 7.82 2.00
CA PRO A 121 2.10 6.52 1.35
C PRO A 121 2.28 6.57 -0.17
N ASP A 122 2.07 7.72 -0.81
CA ASP A 122 2.09 7.87 -2.27
C ASP A 122 3.52 7.86 -2.84
N CYS A 123 4.52 8.18 -2.03
CA CYS A 123 5.93 8.18 -2.44
C CYS A 123 6.48 6.77 -2.70
N LEU A 124 5.90 5.76 -2.06
CA LEU A 124 6.36 4.37 -2.19
C LEU A 124 5.17 3.41 -2.33
N PRO A 125 4.64 3.27 -3.57
CA PRO A 125 3.60 2.29 -3.87
C PRO A 125 4.07 0.86 -3.56
N ILE A 126 3.13 -0.09 -3.54
CA ILE A 126 3.40 -1.49 -3.17
C ILE A 126 4.64 -2.10 -3.86
N PRO A 127 4.84 -1.99 -5.20
CA PRO A 127 6.04 -2.51 -5.83
C PRO A 127 7.33 -1.88 -5.28
N GLY A 128 7.30 -0.59 -4.95
CA GLY A 128 8.40 0.12 -4.30
C GLY A 128 8.68 -0.37 -2.88
N GLN A 129 7.65 -0.74 -2.11
CA GLN A 129 7.82 -1.36 -0.79
C GLN A 129 8.43 -2.77 -0.90
N LEU A 130 8.01 -3.54 -1.91
CA LEU A 130 8.60 -4.86 -2.18
C LEU A 130 10.07 -4.76 -2.63
N ILE A 131 10.49 -3.68 -3.30
CA ILE A 131 11.92 -3.43 -3.54
C ILE A 131 12.68 -3.33 -2.22
N ALA A 132 12.13 -2.66 -1.20
CA ALA A 132 12.80 -2.53 0.10
C ALA A 132 13.00 -3.89 0.76
N MET A 133 11.99 -4.75 0.68
CA MET A 133 12.08 -6.14 1.14
C MET A 133 13.12 -6.92 0.34
N ALA A 134 13.13 -6.80 -0.99
CA ALA A 134 14.13 -7.44 -1.83
C ALA A 134 15.57 -7.00 -1.49
N LEU A 135 15.78 -5.73 -1.12
CA LEU A 135 17.09 -5.24 -0.67
C LEU A 135 17.55 -5.93 0.63
N VAL A 136 16.63 -6.19 1.57
CA VAL A 136 16.92 -6.97 2.78
C VAL A 136 17.28 -8.41 2.44
N VAL A 137 16.53 -9.06 1.54
CA VAL A 137 16.85 -10.43 1.10
C VAL A 137 18.23 -10.48 0.43
N TRP A 138 18.55 -9.49 -0.41
CA TRP A 138 19.88 -9.35 -1.00
C TRP A 138 20.96 -9.20 0.07
N ALA A 139 20.76 -8.32 1.05
CA ALA A 139 21.69 -8.14 2.16
C ALA A 139 21.91 -9.44 2.94
N ALA A 140 20.83 -10.16 3.26
CA ALA A 140 20.86 -11.44 3.95
C ALA A 140 21.71 -12.46 3.18
N THR A 141 21.70 -12.48 1.84
CA THR A 141 22.56 -13.40 1.07
C THR A 141 24.06 -13.17 1.27
N PHE A 142 24.46 -11.98 1.70
CA PHE A 142 25.85 -11.61 1.97
C PHE A 142 26.18 -11.56 3.47
N GLY A 143 25.28 -12.07 4.32
CA GLY A 143 25.43 -11.97 5.77
C GLY A 143 25.34 -10.53 6.26
N VAL A 144 24.45 -9.73 5.68
CA VAL A 144 24.20 -8.34 6.09
C VAL A 144 22.77 -8.21 6.59
N ASP A 145 22.59 -7.53 7.72
CA ASP A 145 21.29 -7.32 8.36
C ASP A 145 20.47 -6.17 7.73
N GLU A 146 19.28 -5.90 8.27
CA GLU A 146 18.39 -4.83 7.80
C GLU A 146 18.90 -3.40 8.08
N TYR A 147 19.94 -3.25 8.89
CA TYR A 147 20.67 -1.99 9.15
C TYR A 147 21.85 -1.81 8.19
N GLY A 148 22.22 -2.85 7.43
CA GLY A 148 23.36 -2.84 6.53
C GLY A 148 24.69 -3.19 7.22
N GLN A 149 24.65 -3.82 8.40
CA GLN A 149 25.81 -4.29 9.14
C GLN A 149 26.13 -5.76 8.81
N VAL A 150 27.41 -6.10 8.79
CA VAL A 150 27.86 -7.47 8.54
C VAL A 150 27.62 -8.30 9.81
N ILE A 151 26.91 -9.41 9.65
CA ILE A 151 26.73 -10.46 10.65
C ILE A 151 28.01 -11.28 10.68
N GLN A 152 28.65 -11.38 11.84
CA GLN A 152 29.83 -12.21 12.02
C GLN A 152 29.39 -13.67 12.06
N GLU A 153 29.74 -14.43 11.02
CA GLU A 153 29.53 -15.88 10.99
C GLU A 153 30.83 -16.55 11.41
N GLU A 154 30.82 -17.17 12.59
CA GLU A 154 31.97 -17.89 13.14
C GLU A 154 31.94 -19.36 12.73
N ASP A 155 30.75 -19.92 12.44
CA ASP A 155 30.55 -21.37 12.23
C ASP A 155 29.97 -21.75 10.85
N PRO A 156 30.42 -22.86 10.22
CA PRO A 156 29.85 -23.37 8.96
C PRO A 156 28.35 -23.70 9.01
N HIS A 157 27.80 -23.97 10.20
CA HIS A 157 26.37 -24.19 10.38
C HIS A 157 25.55 -22.92 10.21
N GLU A 158 26.11 -21.74 10.52
CA GLU A 158 25.43 -20.45 10.36
C GLU A 158 25.26 -20.11 8.87
N PHE A 159 26.21 -20.52 8.02
CA PHE A 159 26.10 -20.40 6.57
C PHE A 159 24.89 -21.19 6.02
N GLN A 160 24.68 -22.41 6.52
CA GLN A 160 23.54 -23.25 6.11
C GLN A 160 22.22 -22.65 6.58
N GLN A 161 22.16 -22.20 7.83
CA GLN A 161 20.98 -21.54 8.39
C GLN A 161 20.63 -20.26 7.63
N ARG A 162 21.63 -19.48 7.21
CA ARG A 162 21.42 -18.30 6.35
C ARG A 162 20.83 -18.68 5.01
N ALA A 163 21.32 -19.74 4.37
CA ALA A 163 20.78 -20.19 3.09
C ALA A 163 19.30 -20.63 3.23
N GLU A 164 18.96 -21.32 4.33
CA GLU A 164 17.59 -21.70 4.66
C GLU A 164 16.70 -20.46 4.90
N LEU A 165 17.17 -19.52 5.71
CA LEU A 165 16.47 -18.25 5.98
C LEU A 165 16.22 -17.45 4.69
N VAL A 166 17.23 -17.32 3.84
CA VAL A 166 17.12 -16.62 2.55
C VAL A 166 16.09 -17.32 1.65
N ASN A 167 16.01 -18.65 1.67
CA ASN A 167 15.00 -19.38 0.92
C ASN A 167 13.59 -19.11 1.44
N GLU A 168 13.39 -19.05 2.76
CA GLU A 168 12.10 -18.67 3.36
C GLU A 168 11.70 -17.25 2.99
N MET A 169 12.63 -16.29 3.09
CA MET A 169 12.42 -14.92 2.64
C MET A 169 12.09 -14.84 1.15
N LEU A 170 12.76 -15.63 0.31
CA LEU A 170 12.49 -15.65 -1.12
C LEU A 170 11.09 -16.21 -1.43
N GLN A 171 10.64 -17.24 -0.70
CA GLN A 171 9.28 -17.76 -0.82
C GLN A 171 8.24 -16.70 -0.43
N GLU A 172 8.48 -15.95 0.65
CA GLU A 172 7.66 -14.81 1.04
C GLU A 172 7.60 -13.75 -0.08
N MET A 173 8.76 -13.37 -0.64
CA MET A 173 8.82 -12.41 -1.74
C MET A 173 8.03 -12.85 -2.97
N LEU A 174 8.15 -14.12 -3.38
CA LEU A 174 7.43 -14.66 -4.54
C LEU A 174 5.92 -14.68 -4.28
N TYR A 175 5.50 -15.07 -3.07
CA TYR A 175 4.10 -15.00 -2.66
C TYR A 175 3.54 -13.56 -2.76
N LEU A 176 4.30 -12.57 -2.28
CA LEU A 176 3.89 -11.16 -2.35
C LEU A 176 3.83 -10.62 -3.78
N VAL A 177 4.76 -11.03 -4.64
CA VAL A 177 4.76 -10.70 -6.08
C VAL A 177 3.46 -11.19 -6.75
N ASP A 178 3.04 -12.42 -6.44
CA ASP A 178 1.81 -13.00 -6.97
C ASP A 178 0.56 -12.35 -6.38
N LEU A 179 0.55 -12.12 -5.06
CA LEU A 179 -0.55 -11.48 -4.33
C LEU A 179 -0.84 -10.08 -4.87
N HIS A 180 0.20 -9.29 -5.14
CA HIS A 180 0.08 -7.94 -5.66
C HIS A 180 -0.01 -7.88 -7.19
N GLY A 181 0.09 -9.02 -7.87
CA GLY A 181 -0.07 -9.13 -9.32
C GLY A 181 0.95 -8.30 -10.09
N ILE A 182 2.20 -8.24 -9.61
CA ILE A 182 3.27 -7.39 -10.17
C ILE A 182 3.47 -7.66 -11.66
N ILE A 183 3.43 -8.93 -12.08
CA ILE A 183 3.58 -9.34 -13.48
C ILE A 183 2.37 -8.93 -14.32
N ARG A 184 1.16 -8.93 -13.74
CA ARG A 184 -0.09 -8.62 -14.46
C ARG A 184 -0.28 -7.13 -14.70
N LYS A 185 0.36 -6.29 -13.87
CA LYS A 185 0.29 -4.82 -13.94
C LYS A 185 1.71 -4.25 -13.88
N PRO A 186 2.45 -4.27 -15.00
CA PRO A 186 3.83 -3.82 -15.01
C PRO A 186 3.91 -2.33 -14.66
N THR A 187 4.68 -2.02 -13.63
CA THR A 187 5.12 -0.67 -13.27
C THR A 187 6.64 -0.62 -13.32
N TRP A 188 7.22 0.57 -13.37
CA TRP A 188 8.68 0.69 -13.41
C TRP A 188 9.34 0.08 -12.16
N ASP A 189 8.81 0.36 -10.98
CA ASP A 189 9.27 -0.28 -9.74
C ASP A 189 9.00 -1.79 -9.75
N GLY A 190 7.88 -2.25 -10.32
CA GLY A 190 7.62 -3.69 -10.52
C GLY A 190 8.67 -4.37 -11.40
N VAL A 191 9.08 -3.74 -12.49
CA VAL A 191 10.15 -4.27 -13.36
C VAL A 191 11.48 -4.31 -12.61
N LYS A 192 11.85 -3.24 -11.90
CA LYS A 192 13.06 -3.20 -11.06
C LYS A 192 13.06 -4.31 -10.01
N LEU A 193 11.94 -4.54 -9.34
CA LEU A 193 11.76 -5.63 -8.39
C LEU A 193 12.00 -6.99 -9.03
N LEU A 194 11.40 -7.26 -10.20
CA LEU A 194 11.58 -8.54 -10.90
C LEU A 194 13.04 -8.76 -11.33
N LEU A 195 13.71 -7.70 -11.79
CA LEU A 195 15.14 -7.74 -12.12
C LEU A 195 16.03 -8.01 -10.90
N LEU A 196 15.64 -7.51 -9.72
CA LEU A 196 16.31 -7.79 -8.46
C LEU A 196 16.06 -9.23 -7.98
N LEU A 197 14.86 -9.78 -8.18
CA LEU A 197 14.51 -11.14 -7.74
C LEU A 197 15.08 -12.22 -8.66
N LEU A 198 15.19 -11.97 -9.97
CA LEU A 198 15.59 -12.98 -10.94
C LEU A 198 16.88 -13.73 -10.56
N PRO A 199 17.99 -13.06 -10.18
CA PRO A 199 19.20 -13.77 -9.77
C PRO A 199 19.03 -14.59 -8.48
N LEU A 200 18.20 -14.12 -7.53
CA LEU A 200 17.94 -14.83 -6.27
C LEU A 200 17.22 -16.16 -6.50
N THR A 201 16.35 -16.23 -7.52
CA THR A 201 15.62 -17.46 -7.88
C THR A 201 16.48 -18.54 -8.55
N GLN A 202 17.69 -18.21 -8.98
CA GLN A 202 18.57 -19.16 -9.69
C GLN A 202 19.32 -20.11 -8.73
N GLY A 203 19.11 -20.02 -7.42
CA GLY A 203 19.60 -20.99 -6.43
C GLY A 203 21.11 -20.98 -6.20
N LYS A 204 21.84 -20.01 -6.77
CA LYS A 204 23.26 -19.78 -6.49
C LYS A 204 23.38 -18.53 -5.65
N LEU A 205 23.87 -18.67 -4.41
CA LEU A 205 24.20 -17.51 -3.59
C LEU A 205 25.17 -16.61 -4.40
N PRO A 206 24.87 -15.31 -4.52
CA PRO A 206 25.70 -14.40 -5.27
C PRO A 206 27.07 -14.26 -4.59
N SER A 207 28.13 -14.73 -5.23
CA SER A 207 29.51 -14.43 -4.85
C SER A 207 29.97 -13.15 -5.54
N PHE A 208 30.60 -12.23 -4.81
CA PHE A 208 31.24 -11.04 -5.39
C PHE A 208 32.38 -11.39 -6.35
#